data_AF-A0AAW9EAD2-F1
#
_entry.id   AF-A0AAW9EAD2-F1
#
_cell.length_a   1.000
_cell.length_b   1.000
_cell.length_c   1.000
_cell.angle_alpha   90.00
_cell.angle_beta   90.00
_cell.angle_gamma   90.00
#
_symmetry.space_group_name_H-M   'P 1'
#
loop_
_entity.id
_entity.type
_entity.pdbx_description
1 polymer ?
#
loop_
_entity_poly.entity_id
_entity_poly.type
_entity_poly.pdbx_seq_one_letter_code
_entity_poly.pdbx_strand_id
1 'polypeptide(L)'
;MLTIIGLLIIISIVTLLMMGKTSPIIAMSVIPLIGALVAGYSFTEISTFFELGIKKVSSVATMFLFAILFFSIMKDLHIFNPLIRMMISITRGNVIIV
;
A
#
# COMPACT_ATOMS: atom_id res chain seq x y z
N MET A 1 10.42 26.74 8.97
CA MET A 1 10.74 25.57 9.81
C MET A 1 10.04 24.31 9.32
N LEU A 2 8.70 24.27 9.27
CA LEU A 2 7.92 23.11 8.80
C LEU A 2 8.29 22.60 7.40
N THR A 3 8.52 23.49 6.43
CA THR A 3 8.92 23.09 5.06
C THR A 3 10.24 22.32 5.04
N ILE A 4 11.20 22.70 5.89
CA ILE A 4 12.51 22.03 6.00
C ILE A 4 12.32 20.63 6.58
N ILE A 5 11.50 20.50 7.63
CA ILE A 5 11.16 19.21 8.25
C ILE A 5 10.45 18.31 7.23
N GLY A 6 9.48 18.85 6.50
CA GLY A 6 8.77 18.11 5.44
C GLY A 6 9.71 17.62 4.34
N LEU A 7 10.63 18.46 3.88
CA LEU A 7 11.64 18.07 2.89
C LEU A 7 12.55 16.95 3.43
N LEU A 8 13.01 17.06 4.68
CA LEU A 8 13.83 16.05 5.34
C LEU A 8 13.10 14.71 5.47
N ILE A 9 11.80 14.72 5.79
CA ILE A 9 10.97 13.51 5.84
C ILE A 9 10.94 12.84 4.46
N ILE A 10 10.67 13.59 3.39
CA ILE A 10 10.60 13.04 2.02
C ILE A 10 11.95 12.45 1.62
N ILE A 11 13.04 13.19 1.79
CA ILE A 11 14.39 12.72 1.44
C ILE A 11 14.75 11.47 2.24
N SER A 12 14.44 11.44 3.54
CA SER A 12 14.72 10.28 4.40
C SER A 12 13.93 9.05 3.97
N ILE A 13 12.64 9.20 3.63
CA ILE A 13 11.82 8.07 3.13
C ILE A 13 12.38 7.56 1.81
N VAL A 14 12.63 8.45 0.84
CA VAL A 14 13.12 8.04 -0.49
C VAL A 14 14.47 7.33 -0.38
N THR A 15 15.42 7.90 0.36
CA THR A 15 16.74 7.28 0.55
C THR A 15 16.65 5.93 1.25
N LEU A 16 15.84 5.81 2.31
CA LEU A 16 15.70 4.57 3.06
C LEU A 16 15.03 3.46 2.22
N LEU A 17 14.06 3.83 1.38
CA LEU A 17 13.42 2.91 0.44
C LEU A 17 14.39 2.47 -0.67
N MET A 18 15.16 3.40 -1.24
CA MET A 18 16.15 3.10 -2.28
C MET A 18 17.27 2.20 -1.78
N MET A 19 17.65 2.30 -0.49
CA MET A 19 18.64 1.42 0.10
C MET A 19 18.15 -0.04 0.23
N GLY A 20 16.84 -0.30 0.16
CA GLY A 20 16.25 -1.65 0.16
C GLY A 20 16.44 -2.42 1.49
N LYS A 21 17.00 -1.80 2.52
CA LYS A 21 17.33 -2.44 3.82
C LYS A 21 16.19 -2.41 4.84
N THR A 22 15.09 -1.71 4.53
CA THR A 22 13.98 -1.50 5.46
C THR A 22 12.65 -1.83 4.80
N SER A 23 11.71 -2.42 5.54
CA SER A 23 10.34 -2.60 5.05
C SER A 23 9.72 -1.24 4.73
N PRO A 24 9.11 -1.05 3.55
CA PRO A 24 8.48 0.21 3.17
C PRO A 24 7.44 0.69 4.18
N ILE A 25 6.68 -0.25 4.78
CA ILE A 25 5.68 0.05 5.80
C ILE A 25 6.32 0.73 7.00
N ILE A 26 7.45 0.19 7.48
CA ILE A 26 8.17 0.74 8.64
C ILE A 26 8.71 2.12 8.31
N ALA A 27 9.34 2.29 7.15
CA ALA A 27 9.87 3.59 6.71
C ALA A 27 8.76 4.65 6.62
N MET A 28 7.63 4.31 5.99
CA MET A 28 6.51 5.22 5.79
C MET A 28 5.75 5.55 7.08
N SER A 29 5.78 4.71 8.11
CA SER A 29 5.11 4.99 9.39
C SER A 29 6.02 5.69 10.40
N VAL A 30 7.26 5.24 10.55
CA VAL A 30 8.16 5.71 11.63
C VAL A 30 8.76 7.08 11.30
N ILE A 31 9.13 7.34 10.04
CA ILE A 31 9.79 8.60 9.67
C ILE A 31 8.85 9.81 9.85
N PRO A 32 7.58 9.78 9.38
CA PRO A 32 6.66 10.88 9.62
C PRO A 32 6.32 11.07 11.10
N LEU A 33 6.29 9.98 11.89
CA LEU A 33 6.07 10.04 13.33
C LEU A 33 7.21 10.80 14.04
N ILE A 34 8.46 10.45 13.76
CA ILE A 34 9.63 11.15 14.31
C ILE A 34 9.63 12.61 13.84
N GLY A 35 9.34 12.86 12.56
CA GLY A 35 9.27 14.20 11.99
C GLY A 35 8.21 15.09 12.65
N ALA A 36 7.05 14.53 13.01
CA ALA A 36 6.00 15.26 13.72
C ALA A 36 6.40 15.60 15.17
N LEU A 37 7.10 14.68 15.86
CA LEU A 37 7.65 14.94 17.19
C LEU A 37 8.71 16.05 17.16
N VAL A 38 9.62 16.03 16.16
CA VAL A 38 10.64 17.08 15.98
C VAL A 38 10.01 18.43 15.61
N ALA A 39 8.86 18.43 14.93
CA ALA A 39 8.12 19.65 14.63
C ALA A 39 7.41 20.25 15.86
N GLY A 40 7.43 19.58 17.02
CA GLY A 40 6.85 20.06 18.27
C GLY A 40 5.35 19.74 18.44
N TYR A 41 4.79 18.85 17.63
CA TYR A 41 3.39 18.42 17.78
C TYR A 41 3.21 17.50 18.98
N SER A 42 2.09 17.67 19.67
CA SER A 42 1.69 16.80 20.78
C SER A 42 1.23 15.42 20.29
N PHE A 43 1.26 14.42 21.17
CA PHE A 43 0.74 13.08 20.86
C PHE A 43 -0.72 13.09 20.42
N THR A 44 -1.53 14.00 20.99
CA THR A 44 -2.94 14.16 20.65
C THR A 44 -3.11 14.63 19.20
N GLU A 45 -2.34 15.63 18.78
CA GLU A 45 -2.38 16.15 17.40
C GLU A 45 -1.88 15.10 16.38
N ILE A 46 -0.82 14.38 16.73
CA ILE A 46 -0.31 13.27 15.91
C ILE A 46 -1.40 12.21 15.73
N SER A 47 -2.10 11.83 16.79
CA SER A 47 -3.22 10.89 16.71
C SER A 47 -4.32 11.41 15.78
N THR A 48 -4.66 12.70 15.87
CA THR A 48 -5.64 13.32 14.96
C THR A 48 -5.17 13.27 13.50
N PHE A 49 -3.88 13.49 13.21
CA PHE A 49 -3.34 13.38 11.85
C PHE A 49 -3.43 11.94 11.32
N PHE A 50 -3.12 10.95 12.16
CA PHE A 50 -3.27 9.54 11.81
C PHE A 50 -4.73 9.17 11.53
N GLU A 51 -5.67 9.58 12.37
CA GLU A 51 -7.09 9.33 12.17
C GLU A 51 -7.60 9.97 10.87
N LEU A 52 -7.22 11.22 10.59
CA LEU A 52 -7.56 11.90 9.35
C LEU A 52 -6.96 11.18 8.14
N GLY A 53 -5.73 10.68 8.25
CA GLY A 53 -5.07 9.89 7.22
C GLY A 53 -5.80 8.58 6.95
N ILE A 54 -6.09 7.80 8.00
CA ILE A 54 -6.81 6.52 7.91
C ILE A 54 -8.20 6.74 7.32
N LYS A 55 -8.93 7.76 7.78
CA LYS A 55 -10.29 8.05 7.28
C LYS A 55 -10.31 8.39 5.80
N LYS A 56 -9.24 8.97 5.24
CA LYS A 56 -9.13 9.25 3.80
C LYS A 56 -8.91 7.98 2.98
N VAL A 57 -8.16 7.01 3.49
CA VAL A 57 -7.81 5.78 2.75
C VAL A 57 -8.74 4.60 3.06
N SER A 58 -9.54 4.67 4.12
CA SER A 58 -10.37 3.57 4.63
C SER A 58 -11.34 3.04 3.58
N SER A 59 -12.03 3.91 2.84
CA SER A 59 -12.98 3.48 1.80
C SER A 59 -12.28 2.69 0.70
N VAL A 60 -11.12 3.15 0.25
CA VAL A 60 -10.31 2.48 -0.76
C VAL A 60 -9.79 1.14 -0.22
N ALA A 61 -9.30 1.11 1.01
CA ALA A 61 -8.83 -0.12 1.67
C ALA A 61 -9.94 -1.17 1.79
N THR A 62 -11.15 -0.76 2.19
CA THR A 62 -12.33 -1.65 2.26
C THR A 62 -12.69 -2.23 0.88
N MET A 63 -12.64 -1.42 -0.17
CA MET A 63 -12.87 -1.88 -1.54
C MET A 63 -11.84 -2.95 -1.94
N PHE A 64 -10.56 -2.73 -1.63
CA PHE A 64 -9.51 -3.71 -1.89
C PHE A 64 -9.71 -5.00 -1.08
N LEU A 65 -10.04 -4.90 0.20
CA LEU A 65 -10.32 -6.07 1.03
C LEU A 65 -11.50 -6.87 0.49
N PHE A 66 -12.58 -6.19 0.10
CA PHE A 66 -13.73 -6.82 -0.54
C PHE A 66 -13.35 -7.52 -1.85
N ALA A 67 -12.59 -6.84 -2.72
CA ALA A 67 -12.12 -7.42 -3.97
C ALA A 67 -11.26 -8.67 -3.72
N ILE A 68 -10.30 -8.62 -2.80
CA ILE A 68 -9.45 -9.76 -2.45
C ILE A 68 -10.30 -10.95 -1.97
N LEU A 69 -11.26 -10.71 -1.08
CA LEU A 69 -12.15 -11.76 -0.57
C LEU A 69 -13.04 -12.32 -1.68
N PHE A 70 -13.64 -11.47 -2.50
CA PHE A 70 -14.48 -11.86 -3.62
C PHE A 70 -13.70 -12.72 -4.63
N PHE A 71 -12.51 -12.28 -5.04
CA PHE A 71 -11.64 -13.03 -5.93
C PHE A 71 -11.12 -14.33 -5.31
N SER A 72 -10.84 -14.34 -4.00
CA SER A 72 -10.45 -15.56 -3.29
C SER A 72 -11.56 -16.61 -3.33
N ILE A 73 -12.80 -16.23 -3.02
CA ILE A 73 -13.94 -17.15 -3.03
C ILE A 73 -14.18 -17.70 -4.44
N MET A 74 -14.19 -16.85 -5.47
CA MET A 74 -14.37 -17.31 -6.85
C MET A 74 -13.26 -18.24 -7.32
N LYS A 75 -12.01 -18.00 -6.89
CA LYS A 75 -10.88 -18.90 -7.14
C LYS A 75 -11.12 -20.26 -6.50
N ASP A 76 -11.55 -20.29 -5.24
CA ASP A 76 -11.77 -21.53 -4.49
C ASP A 76 -12.95 -22.35 -5.06
N LEU A 77 -13.98 -21.67 -5.57
CA LEU A 77 -15.10 -22.27 -6.30
C LEU A 77 -14.76 -22.64 -7.75
N HIS A 78 -13.51 -22.45 -8.19
CA HIS A 78 -13.05 -22.74 -9.55
C HIS A 78 -13.86 -22.04 -10.66
N ILE A 79 -14.56 -20.94 -10.33
CA ILE A 79 -15.40 -20.18 -11.28
C ILE A 79 -14.53 -19.57 -12.40
N PHE A 80 -13.24 -19.36 -12.15
CA PHE A 80 -12.29 -18.89 -13.15
C PHE A 80 -11.79 -19.97 -14.12
N ASN A 81 -12.01 -21.26 -13.84
CA ASN A 81 -11.51 -22.35 -14.69
C ASN A 81 -12.03 -22.30 -16.15
N PRO A 82 -13.31 -22.01 -16.44
CA PRO A 82 -13.80 -21.87 -17.81
C PRO A 82 -13.11 -20.74 -18.57
N LEU A 83 -12.91 -19.58 -17.92
CA LEU A 83 -12.22 -18.44 -18.51
C LEU A 83 -10.75 -18.76 -18.82
N ILE A 84 -10.05 -19.42 -17.89
CA ILE A 84 -8.66 -19.87 -18.08
C ILE A 84 -8.57 -20.88 -19.23
N ARG A 85 -9.49 -21.86 -19.30
CA ARG A 85 -9.53 -22.84 -20.40
C ARG A 85 -9.80 -22.19 -21.75
N MET A 86 -10.65 -21.17 -21.80
CA MET A 86 -10.86 -20.38 -23.01
C MET A 86 -9.58 -19.67 -23.44
N MET A 87 -8.88 -19.02 -22.50
CA MET A 87 -7.61 -18.34 -22.78
C MET A 87 -6.56 -19.33 -23.32
N ILE A 88 -6.44 -20.52 -22.73
CA ILE A 88 -5.53 -21.59 -23.17
C ILE A 88 -5.90 -22.12 -24.56
N SER A 89 -7.20 -22.28 -24.84
CA SER A 89 -7.70 -22.73 -26.14
C SER A 89 -7.35 -21.74 -27.26
N ILE A 90 -7.51 -20.43 -27.00
CA ILE A 90 -7.16 -19.38 -27.96
C ILE A 90 -5.64 -19.33 -28.21
N THR A 91 -4.83 -19.49 -27.16
CA THR A 91 -3.35 -19.51 -27.26
C THR A 91 -2.76 -20.86 -27.69
N ARG A 92 -3.60 -21.88 -27.94
CA ARG A 92 -3.21 -23.24 -28.31
C ARG A 92 -2.18 -23.88 -27.36
N GLY A 93 -2.16 -23.45 -26.10
CA GLY A 93 -1.23 -23.96 -25.08
C GLY A 93 0.23 -23.50 -25.23
N ASN A 94 0.52 -22.49 -26.07
CA ASN A 94 1.89 -22.03 -26.29
C ASN A 94 2.27 -20.94 -25.26
N VAL A 95 3.07 -21.30 -24.26
CA VAL A 95 3.44 -20.45 -23.10
C VAL A 95 4.32 -19.25 -23.50
N ILE A 96 4.88 -19.25 -24.71
CA ILE A 96 5.91 -18.31 -25.20
C ILE A 96 5.31 -17.08 -25.91
N ILE A 97 4.00 -17.03 -26.16
CA ILE A 97 3.34 -15.92 -26.89
C ILE A 97 2.81 -14.83 -25.94
N VAL A 98 3.20 -14.84 -24.66
CA VAL A 98 2.84 -13.79 -23.67
C VAL A 98 3.98 -12.80 -23.52
#